data_AF-I3C8N0-F1
#
_entry.id   AF-I3C8N0-F1
#
_cell.length_a   1.000
_cell.length_b   1.000
_cell.length_c   1.000
_cell.angle_alpha   90.00
_cell.angle_beta   90.00
_cell.angle_gamma   90.00
#
_symmetry.space_group_name_H-M   'P 1'
#
loop_
_entity.id
_entity.type
_entity.pdbx_description
1 polymer ?
#
loop_
_entity_poly.entity_id
_entity_poly.type
_entity_poly.pdbx_seq_one_letter_code
_entity_poly.pdbx_strand_id
1 'polypeptide(L)'
;MKKIGFTLFIVSVLLMSCNSEKKSATLKEEPVYEANWDSLAKYEETAEWFKDAKFGIYAHWGVLSVPSYANDWYPRNMHIVGSNEYKYHVKTYGEPKEFGYHDFVPMFKAEKFNAEQWASLFKKAGAKFGGIVAEHHDGWSNWKSSINPWNSFEKGPHKDIVGQLAKAIKAQDMKFVTSFHKARNLQLFQKDSTKWLDDTSYFPYNPEMPTSSEDSEISIMYGNISPEKFYQNWFGELKEVIDSYSPDLIYFDSKLTKIPDTYKKEFTAYYFNNSVKENKQVVITHKEGELPKSVSIEDFEKGRMNKKTEEFWLTDETVSVGSWSYTNTLGLKSANEIIDLLADIVSKNGALMLNVSPKPDGEIPVDQQEVLLQIGAWLAVNGEAIYGTRTWEIFGEGPTKQEKSGMFLDKLTYTAKDIRYTKKGNTVYAIVLGWPGESAKVDLTSFTKEELGSLKIQSLSILGTDSKIDYNWDDSGLHIITPNKKVDDRAFVIKIEMK
;
A
#
# COMPACT_ATOMS: atom_id res chain seq x y z
N MET A 1 -28.98 40.33 -79.29
CA MET A 1 -29.33 41.15 -78.10
C MET A 1 -30.75 40.84 -77.67
N LYS A 2 -30.94 40.18 -76.53
CA LYS A 2 -32.00 40.43 -75.52
C LYS A 2 -32.09 39.24 -74.56
N LYS A 3 -32.13 39.59 -73.28
CA LYS A 3 -32.24 38.72 -72.10
C LYS A 3 -33.52 37.89 -72.15
N ILE A 4 -33.46 36.64 -71.71
CA ILE A 4 -34.64 35.85 -71.35
C ILE A 4 -34.43 35.39 -69.92
N GLY A 5 -35.18 36.00 -69.01
CA GLY A 5 -35.44 35.44 -67.70
C GLY A 5 -36.54 34.39 -67.82
N PHE A 6 -36.48 33.35 -67.00
CA PHE A 6 -37.62 32.47 -66.78
C PHE A 6 -37.86 32.28 -65.29
N THR A 7 -39.09 32.63 -64.94
CA THR A 7 -39.70 32.66 -63.62
C THR A 7 -39.90 31.24 -63.09
N LEU A 8 -39.51 31.03 -61.84
CA LEU A 8 -39.76 29.83 -61.04
C LEU A 8 -41.26 29.78 -60.67
N PHE A 9 -41.95 28.67 -60.94
CA PHE A 9 -43.25 28.39 -60.34
C PHE A 9 -43.16 27.09 -59.53
N ILE A 10 -43.48 27.24 -58.24
CA ILE A 10 -43.45 26.25 -57.18
C ILE A 10 -44.71 25.39 -57.27
N VAL A 11 -44.55 24.07 -57.15
CA VAL A 11 -45.64 23.16 -56.75
C VAL A 11 -45.19 22.46 -55.47
N SER A 12 -45.89 22.79 -54.40
CA SER A 12 -45.70 22.29 -53.04
C SER A 12 -46.27 20.88 -52.89
N VAL A 13 -45.46 19.94 -52.45
CA VAL A 13 -45.92 18.64 -51.92
C VAL A 13 -45.69 18.65 -50.42
N LEU A 14 -46.80 18.64 -49.66
CA LEU A 14 -46.83 18.48 -48.22
C LEU A 14 -46.53 17.01 -47.86
N LEU A 15 -45.38 16.77 -47.24
CA LEU A 15 -45.11 15.53 -46.49
C LEU A 15 -45.11 15.87 -45.00
N MET A 16 -46.14 15.40 -44.29
CA MET A 16 -46.20 15.40 -42.83
C MET A 16 -45.10 14.49 -42.28
N SER A 17 -44.07 15.08 -41.68
CA SER A 17 -43.03 14.35 -40.96
C SER A 17 -43.50 14.11 -39.52
N CYS A 18 -43.85 12.87 -39.19
CA CYS A 18 -44.03 12.44 -37.81
C CYS A 18 -42.68 12.51 -37.09
N ASN A 19 -42.54 13.48 -36.19
CA ASN A 19 -41.38 13.61 -35.32
C ASN A 19 -41.57 12.73 -34.08
N SER A 20 -41.08 11.49 -34.12
CA SER A 20 -40.94 10.67 -32.90
C SER A 20 -39.52 10.82 -32.37
N GLU A 21 -39.35 11.64 -31.34
CA GLU A 21 -38.13 11.65 -30.53
C GLU A 21 -37.89 10.26 -29.94
N LYS A 22 -36.93 9.52 -30.49
CA LYS A 22 -36.39 8.34 -29.81
C LYS A 22 -35.55 8.83 -28.63
N LYS A 23 -36.17 8.85 -27.44
CA LYS A 23 -35.42 8.80 -26.18
C LYS A 23 -34.54 7.55 -26.21
N SER A 24 -33.24 7.75 -26.37
CA SER A 24 -32.24 6.72 -26.09
C SER A 24 -32.29 6.45 -24.59
N ALA A 25 -33.08 5.47 -24.18
CA ALA A 25 -32.97 4.89 -22.86
C ALA A 25 -31.65 4.12 -22.81
N THR A 26 -30.61 4.72 -22.25
CA THR A 26 -29.47 3.97 -21.72
C THR A 26 -30.03 3.00 -20.69
N LEU A 27 -30.09 1.71 -21.04
CA LEU A 27 -30.33 0.64 -20.07
C LEU A 27 -29.25 0.80 -18.99
N LYS A 28 -29.65 1.17 -17.78
CA LYS A 28 -28.76 1.05 -16.62
C LYS A 28 -28.55 -0.44 -16.44
N GLU A 29 -27.34 -0.91 -16.73
CA GLU A 29 -26.95 -2.26 -16.32
C GLU A 29 -27.14 -2.35 -14.80
N GLU A 30 -27.92 -3.35 -14.38
CA GLU A 30 -28.10 -3.65 -12.96
C GLU A 30 -26.73 -4.01 -12.34
N PRO A 31 -26.44 -3.55 -11.11
CA PRO A 31 -25.18 -3.87 -10.47
C PRO A 31 -25.03 -5.38 -10.27
N VAL A 32 -23.86 -5.91 -10.56
CA VAL A 32 -23.51 -7.33 -10.37
C VAL A 32 -23.44 -7.68 -8.89
N TYR A 33 -22.88 -6.76 -8.09
CA TYR A 33 -22.73 -6.92 -6.64
C TYR A 33 -23.68 -5.99 -5.89
N GLU A 34 -24.45 -6.55 -4.96
CA GLU A 34 -25.34 -5.80 -4.08
C GLU A 34 -24.61 -5.46 -2.76
N ALA A 35 -25.06 -4.42 -2.05
CA ALA A 35 -24.50 -4.00 -0.76
C ALA A 35 -24.90 -4.93 0.41
N ASN A 36 -24.62 -6.22 0.28
CA ASN A 36 -24.75 -7.23 1.33
C ASN A 36 -23.62 -8.26 1.25
N TRP A 37 -23.21 -8.80 2.40
CA TRP A 37 -22.01 -9.67 2.46
C TRP A 37 -22.15 -10.95 1.64
N ASP A 38 -23.35 -11.51 1.49
CA ASP A 38 -23.59 -12.73 0.71
C ASP A 38 -23.37 -12.50 -0.79
N SER A 39 -23.77 -11.34 -1.32
CA SER A 39 -23.49 -10.95 -2.70
C SER A 39 -22.01 -10.63 -2.89
N LEU A 40 -21.42 -9.87 -1.98
CA LEU A 40 -20.03 -9.42 -2.07
C LEU A 40 -19.02 -10.56 -1.95
N ALA A 41 -19.31 -11.58 -1.13
CA ALA A 41 -18.45 -12.75 -0.97
C ALA A 41 -18.34 -13.61 -2.23
N LYS A 42 -19.21 -13.40 -3.24
CA LYS A 42 -19.11 -14.02 -4.57
C LYS A 42 -18.03 -13.39 -5.45
N TYR A 43 -17.37 -12.33 -4.98
CA TYR A 43 -16.16 -11.84 -5.60
C TYR A 43 -15.03 -12.85 -5.36
N GLU A 44 -15.01 -13.91 -6.17
CA GLU A 44 -14.04 -15.00 -6.07
C GLU A 44 -12.63 -14.60 -6.56
N GLU A 45 -12.51 -13.41 -7.16
CA GLU A 45 -11.27 -12.92 -7.73
C GLU A 45 -10.35 -12.33 -6.64
N THR A 46 -9.79 -13.18 -5.78
CA THR A 46 -8.56 -12.76 -5.08
C THR A 46 -7.52 -12.48 -6.15
N ALA A 47 -7.22 -11.22 -6.38
CA ALA A 47 -6.42 -10.75 -7.50
C ALA A 47 -5.13 -11.56 -7.65
N GLU A 48 -5.05 -12.41 -8.67
CA GLU A 48 -3.86 -13.23 -8.91
C GLU A 48 -2.65 -12.34 -9.21
N TRP A 49 -2.89 -11.16 -9.82
CA TRP A 49 -1.84 -10.15 -10.00
C TRP A 49 -1.20 -9.76 -8.66
N PHE A 50 -1.97 -9.67 -7.58
CA PHE A 50 -1.47 -9.25 -6.27
C PHE A 50 -0.67 -10.36 -5.60
N LYS A 51 -1.15 -11.60 -5.72
CA LYS A 51 -0.40 -12.80 -5.30
C LYS A 51 0.90 -12.94 -6.09
N ASP A 52 0.96 -12.54 -7.35
CA ASP A 52 2.18 -12.58 -8.15
C ASP A 52 3.13 -11.41 -7.90
N ALA A 53 2.57 -10.27 -7.50
CA ALA A 53 3.29 -9.01 -7.33
C ALA A 53 4.31 -9.03 -6.19
N LYS A 54 3.95 -9.60 -5.03
CA LYS A 54 4.76 -9.75 -3.79
C LYS A 54 5.32 -8.49 -3.13
N PHE A 55 5.72 -7.48 -3.89
CA PHE A 55 6.41 -6.29 -3.40
C PHE A 55 5.84 -5.03 -4.03
N GLY A 56 5.53 -4.05 -3.18
CA GLY A 56 5.09 -2.73 -3.61
C GLY A 56 5.58 -1.62 -2.69
N ILE A 57 5.40 -0.37 -3.10
CA ILE A 57 5.90 0.80 -2.38
C ILE A 57 4.83 1.89 -2.27
N TYR A 58 4.67 2.46 -1.08
CA TYR A 58 3.78 3.60 -0.83
C TYR A 58 4.48 4.65 0.03
N ALA A 59 3.80 5.77 0.30
CA ALA A 59 4.37 6.87 1.07
C ALA A 59 3.36 7.49 2.04
N HIS A 60 3.78 7.66 3.30
CA HIS A 60 3.13 8.52 4.28
C HIS A 60 3.64 9.95 4.12
N TRP A 61 2.89 10.75 3.38
CA TRP A 61 3.30 12.09 3.01
C TRP A 61 2.10 13.04 2.90
N GLY A 62 2.27 14.26 3.38
CA GLY A 62 1.24 15.29 3.42
C GLY A 62 1.63 16.42 4.37
N VAL A 63 0.64 17.17 4.86
CA VAL A 63 0.85 18.25 5.84
C VAL A 63 1.54 17.73 7.11
N LEU A 64 1.29 16.47 7.49
CA LEU A 64 1.90 15.80 8.65
C LEU A 64 3.43 15.74 8.57
N SER A 65 4.01 15.86 7.38
CA SER A 65 5.46 15.85 7.18
C SER A 65 6.08 17.22 7.49
N VAL A 66 5.34 18.33 7.38
CA VAL A 66 5.83 19.71 7.52
C VAL A 66 6.63 19.93 8.80
N PRO A 67 6.17 19.50 9.99
CA PRO A 67 6.90 19.71 11.23
C PRO A 67 8.24 18.96 11.29
N SER A 68 8.38 17.89 10.50
CA SER A 68 9.57 17.02 10.42
C SER A 68 10.08 16.56 11.79
N TYR A 69 9.16 16.24 12.71
CA TYR A 69 9.45 15.98 14.11
C TYR A 69 8.63 14.80 14.67
N ALA A 70 9.25 13.99 15.52
CA ALA A 70 8.70 12.81 16.19
C ALA A 70 8.19 11.70 15.26
N ASN A 71 6.99 11.84 14.70
CA ASN A 71 6.38 10.86 13.80
C ASN A 71 5.12 11.42 13.10
N ASP A 72 4.47 10.60 12.29
CA ASP A 72 3.20 10.83 11.59
C ASP A 72 1.98 11.07 12.51
N TRP A 73 2.13 10.88 13.83
CA TRP A 73 1.15 11.24 14.85
C TRP A 73 1.43 12.61 15.50
N TYR A 74 2.42 13.37 15.01
CA TYR A 74 2.62 14.76 15.40
C TYR A 74 1.32 15.59 15.39
N PRO A 75 0.44 15.52 14.36
CA PRO A 75 -0.82 16.28 14.35
C PRO A 75 -1.70 16.01 15.56
N ARG A 76 -1.77 14.76 16.05
CA ARG A 76 -2.46 14.44 17.31
C ARG A 76 -1.67 14.97 18.50
N ASN A 77 -0.40 14.57 18.61
CA ASN A 77 0.37 14.70 19.84
C ASN A 77 0.72 16.15 20.16
N MET A 78 0.78 17.05 19.16
CA MET A 78 0.93 18.49 19.39
C MET A 78 -0.23 19.11 20.17
N HIS A 79 -1.39 18.45 20.27
CA HIS A 79 -2.54 18.92 21.06
C HIS A 79 -2.65 18.25 22.44
N ILE A 80 -1.70 17.36 22.80
CA ILE A 80 -1.65 16.72 24.12
C ILE A 80 -0.69 17.50 25.01
N VAL A 81 -1.23 18.32 25.91
CA VAL A 81 -0.43 19.18 26.80
C VAL A 81 0.61 18.36 27.56
N GLY A 82 1.87 18.78 27.46
CA GLY A 82 3.01 18.15 28.13
C GLY A 82 3.70 17.03 27.35
N SER A 83 3.15 16.57 26.23
CA SER A 83 3.86 15.67 25.29
C SER A 83 5.14 16.31 24.75
N ASN A 84 6.03 15.51 24.17
CA ASN A 84 7.26 16.03 23.57
C ASN A 84 6.96 16.89 22.32
N GLU A 85 5.95 16.49 21.56
CA GLU A 85 5.44 17.17 20.39
C GLU A 85 4.80 18.50 20.76
N TYR A 86 3.98 18.56 21.81
CA TYR A 86 3.42 19.81 22.34
C TYR A 86 4.52 20.78 22.77
N LYS A 87 5.50 20.32 23.57
CA LYS A 87 6.62 21.16 24.02
C LYS A 87 7.44 21.70 22.85
N TYR A 88 7.73 20.86 21.87
CA TYR A 88 8.41 21.27 20.65
C TYR A 88 7.57 22.28 19.86
N HIS A 89 6.26 22.04 19.76
CA HIS A 89 5.32 22.92 19.05
C HIS A 89 5.29 24.32 19.68
N VAL A 90 5.07 24.40 21.00
CA VAL A 90 5.08 25.68 21.75
C VAL A 90 6.38 26.44 21.55
N LYS A 91 7.52 25.73 21.61
CA LYS A 91 8.85 26.34 21.43
C LYS A 91 9.07 26.87 20.01
N THR A 92 8.52 26.21 19.00
CA THR A 92 8.88 26.44 17.59
C THR A 92 7.87 27.31 16.84
N TYR A 93 6.57 27.10 17.10
CA TYR A 93 5.46 27.71 16.36
C TYR A 93 4.54 28.55 17.25
N GLY A 94 4.47 28.24 18.55
CA GLY A 94 3.58 28.91 19.51
C GLY A 94 2.56 27.94 20.11
N GLU A 95 1.64 28.46 20.92
CA GLU A 95 0.62 27.63 21.56
C GLU A 95 -0.32 26.98 20.52
N PRO A 96 -0.68 25.69 20.63
CA PRO A 96 -1.57 25.02 19.68
C PRO A 96 -2.97 25.65 19.50
N LYS A 97 -3.38 26.50 20.44
CA LYS A 97 -4.62 27.27 20.33
C LYS A 97 -4.51 28.48 19.39
N GLU A 98 -3.30 29.01 19.21
CA GLU A 98 -2.99 30.15 18.34
C GLU A 98 -2.40 29.70 17.01
N PHE A 99 -1.62 28.61 17.03
CA PHE A 99 -1.08 27.93 15.85
C PHE A 99 -1.56 26.47 15.87
N GLY A 100 -2.68 26.19 15.21
CA GLY A 100 -3.23 24.85 15.10
C GLY A 100 -2.54 24.03 14.01
N TYR A 101 -2.83 22.72 13.97
CA TYR A 101 -2.35 21.87 12.88
C TYR A 101 -2.73 22.36 11.47
N HIS A 102 -3.92 22.95 11.32
CA HIS A 102 -4.37 23.53 10.06
C HIS A 102 -3.47 24.68 9.55
N ASP A 103 -2.72 25.35 10.42
CA ASP A 103 -1.79 26.43 10.06
C ASP A 103 -0.51 25.92 9.36
N PHE A 104 -0.25 24.61 9.40
CA PHE A 104 0.79 24.00 8.58
C PHE A 104 0.40 23.85 7.10
N VAL A 105 -0.89 23.93 6.76
CA VAL A 105 -1.37 23.70 5.38
C VAL A 105 -0.69 24.64 4.36
N PRO A 106 -0.59 25.96 4.58
CA PRO A 106 0.12 26.86 3.66
C PRO A 106 1.63 26.59 3.55
N MET A 107 2.21 25.86 4.51
CA MET A 107 3.63 25.51 4.53
C MET A 107 3.93 24.23 3.74
N PHE A 108 2.92 23.40 3.50
CA PHE A 108 3.05 22.22 2.63
C PHE A 108 2.97 22.62 1.16
N LYS A 109 4.12 22.90 0.54
CA LYS A 109 4.19 23.42 -0.84
C LYS A 109 4.54 22.37 -1.91
N ALA A 110 5.11 21.23 -1.51
CA ALA A 110 5.52 20.17 -2.44
C ALA A 110 6.33 20.66 -3.66
N GLU A 111 7.28 21.58 -3.44
CA GLU A 111 8.00 22.29 -4.52
C GLU A 111 8.86 21.37 -5.38
N LYS A 112 9.40 20.30 -4.79
CA LYS A 112 10.22 19.27 -5.44
C LYS A 112 9.46 17.99 -5.78
N PHE A 113 8.18 17.91 -5.47
CA PHE A 113 7.37 16.75 -5.81
C PHE A 113 7.30 16.54 -7.33
N ASN A 114 7.64 15.32 -7.75
CA ASN A 114 7.55 14.86 -9.11
C ASN A 114 7.07 13.39 -9.14
N ALA A 115 5.84 13.18 -9.61
CA ALA A 115 5.22 11.86 -9.68
C ALA A 115 5.96 10.87 -10.60
N GLU A 116 6.54 11.35 -11.71
CA GLU A 116 7.29 10.49 -12.64
C GLU A 116 8.60 10.01 -12.03
N GLN A 117 9.28 10.87 -11.26
CA GLN A 117 10.50 10.49 -10.54
C GLN A 117 10.21 9.45 -9.45
N TRP A 118 9.13 9.64 -8.68
CA TRP A 118 8.70 8.66 -7.69
C TRP A 118 8.34 7.31 -8.34
N ALA A 119 7.49 7.32 -9.37
CA ALA A 119 7.10 6.10 -10.08
C ALA A 119 8.31 5.39 -10.71
N SER A 120 9.26 6.13 -11.28
CA SER A 120 10.51 5.58 -11.83
C SER A 120 11.36 4.94 -10.74
N LEU A 121 11.50 5.59 -9.58
CA LEU A 121 12.23 5.04 -8.44
C LEU A 121 11.57 3.75 -7.94
N PHE A 122 10.25 3.74 -7.77
CA PHE A 122 9.51 2.56 -7.31
C PHE A 122 9.67 1.39 -8.30
N LYS A 123 9.59 1.66 -9.60
CA LYS A 123 9.83 0.65 -10.64
C LYS A 123 11.26 0.09 -10.57
N LYS A 124 12.26 0.97 -10.45
CA LYS A 124 13.67 0.58 -10.32
C LYS A 124 13.94 -0.23 -9.05
N ALA A 125 13.21 0.05 -7.97
CA ALA A 125 13.26 -0.72 -6.73
C ALA A 125 12.64 -2.13 -6.87
N GLY A 126 11.98 -2.44 -7.99
CA GLY A 126 11.32 -3.72 -8.23
C GLY A 126 9.84 -3.76 -7.81
N ALA A 127 9.24 -2.64 -7.40
CA ALA A 127 7.82 -2.63 -7.04
C ALA A 127 6.95 -3.07 -8.24
N LYS A 128 5.90 -3.85 -7.95
CA LYS A 128 4.86 -4.24 -8.92
C LYS A 128 3.55 -3.49 -8.71
N PHE A 129 3.38 -2.94 -7.51
CA PHE A 129 2.32 -2.00 -7.17
C PHE A 129 2.92 -0.82 -6.41
N GLY A 130 2.33 0.35 -6.56
CA GLY A 130 2.80 1.54 -5.85
C GLY A 130 1.70 2.56 -5.62
N GLY A 131 1.93 3.47 -4.68
CA GLY A 131 0.88 4.41 -4.28
C GLY A 131 1.28 5.43 -3.24
N ILE A 132 0.26 5.95 -2.57
CA ILE A 132 0.38 6.95 -1.49
C ILE A 132 -0.74 6.74 -0.47
N VAL A 133 -0.52 7.20 0.76
CA VAL A 133 -1.61 7.52 1.68
C VAL A 133 -2.43 8.66 1.08
N ALA A 134 -3.59 8.32 0.53
CA ALA A 134 -4.49 9.29 -0.09
C ALA A 134 -5.08 10.23 0.97
N GLU A 135 -5.41 9.69 2.14
CA GLU A 135 -5.78 10.45 3.33
C GLU A 135 -5.39 9.70 4.60
N HIS A 136 -4.61 10.37 5.45
CA HIS A 136 -4.19 9.84 6.75
C HIS A 136 -5.26 10.13 7.82
N HIS A 137 -4.94 9.98 9.10
CA HIS A 137 -5.87 10.28 10.19
C HIS A 137 -6.15 11.77 10.40
N ASP A 138 -5.36 12.64 9.79
CA ASP A 138 -5.27 14.07 10.06
C ASP A 138 -6.29 14.93 9.29
N GLY A 139 -7.17 14.28 8.50
CA GLY A 139 -8.24 14.92 7.75
C GLY A 139 -7.78 15.65 6.48
N TRP A 140 -6.56 15.38 6.02
CA TRP A 140 -5.99 15.95 4.80
C TRP A 140 -6.09 14.99 3.60
N SER A 141 -6.68 15.47 2.50
CA SER A 141 -6.81 14.71 1.25
C SER A 141 -5.72 15.07 0.23
N ASN A 142 -4.92 14.10 -0.21
CA ASN A 142 -3.87 14.29 -1.22
C ASN A 142 -4.39 14.30 -2.68
N TRP A 143 -5.69 14.50 -2.90
CA TRP A 143 -6.29 14.58 -4.25
C TRP A 143 -7.13 15.85 -4.41
N LYS A 144 -7.64 16.10 -5.62
CA LYS A 144 -8.65 17.12 -5.86
C LYS A 144 -10.02 16.68 -5.34
N SER A 145 -10.32 16.93 -4.08
CA SER A 145 -11.62 16.60 -3.48
C SER A 145 -12.62 17.74 -3.65
N SER A 146 -13.87 17.40 -3.98
CA SER A 146 -15.02 18.32 -3.92
C SER A 146 -15.77 18.24 -2.59
N ILE A 147 -15.55 17.18 -1.81
CA ILE A 147 -16.18 16.92 -0.51
C ILE A 147 -15.34 17.50 0.64
N ASN A 148 -14.03 17.26 0.61
CA ASN A 148 -13.12 17.74 1.65
C ASN A 148 -12.41 19.03 1.20
N PRO A 149 -12.68 20.20 1.82
CA PRO A 149 -11.98 21.44 1.49
C PRO A 149 -10.48 21.40 1.88
N TRP A 150 -10.09 20.51 2.79
CA TRP A 150 -8.69 20.33 3.22
C TRP A 150 -7.97 19.36 2.29
N ASN A 151 -7.65 19.84 1.09
CA ASN A 151 -7.04 19.03 0.08
C ASN A 151 -5.89 19.73 -0.68
N SER A 152 -5.01 18.90 -1.25
CA SER A 152 -3.78 19.34 -1.92
C SER A 152 -3.98 20.14 -3.22
N PHE A 153 -5.17 20.12 -3.81
CA PHE A 153 -5.47 20.87 -5.02
C PHE A 153 -5.98 22.28 -4.70
N GLU A 154 -6.88 22.41 -3.74
CA GLU A 154 -7.45 23.70 -3.35
C GLU A 154 -6.53 24.48 -2.40
N LYS A 155 -5.72 23.79 -1.59
CA LYS A 155 -4.83 24.38 -0.59
C LYS A 155 -3.41 23.83 -0.70
N GLY A 156 -2.45 24.52 -0.09
CA GLY A 156 -1.05 24.07 -0.01
C GLY A 156 -0.39 24.01 -1.38
N PRO A 157 -0.06 22.83 -1.93
CA PRO A 157 0.74 22.72 -3.14
C PRO A 157 0.00 23.04 -4.45
N HIS A 158 -1.34 23.16 -4.42
CA HIS A 158 -2.18 23.34 -5.61
C HIS A 158 -1.96 22.27 -6.70
N LYS A 159 -1.81 21.02 -6.25
CA LYS A 159 -1.51 19.85 -7.09
C LYS A 159 -2.45 18.72 -6.72
N ASP A 160 -3.05 18.08 -7.72
CA ASP A 160 -3.68 16.77 -7.53
C ASP A 160 -2.59 15.69 -7.45
N ILE A 161 -2.11 15.41 -6.23
CA ILE A 161 -0.97 14.51 -5.98
C ILE A 161 -1.34 13.06 -6.33
N VAL A 162 -2.49 12.58 -5.85
CA VAL A 162 -2.99 11.23 -6.13
C VAL A 162 -3.20 11.03 -7.63
N GLY A 163 -3.82 11.99 -8.33
CA GLY A 163 -4.02 11.88 -9.78
C GLY A 163 -2.71 11.87 -10.58
N GLN A 164 -1.73 12.68 -10.19
CA GLN A 164 -0.40 12.68 -10.82
C GLN A 164 0.34 11.35 -10.59
N LEU A 165 0.30 10.80 -9.37
CA LEU A 165 0.90 9.50 -9.06
C LEU A 165 0.18 8.35 -9.78
N ALA A 166 -1.16 8.36 -9.81
CA ALA A 166 -1.95 7.35 -10.52
C ALA A 166 -1.52 7.26 -11.99
N LYS A 167 -1.39 8.40 -12.67
CA LYS A 167 -0.93 8.48 -14.05
C LYS A 167 0.51 7.95 -14.19
N ALA A 168 1.43 8.42 -13.36
CA ALA A 168 2.85 8.07 -13.45
C ALA A 168 3.12 6.58 -13.15
N ILE A 169 2.43 6.01 -12.15
CA ILE A 169 2.58 4.61 -11.74
C ILE A 169 2.02 3.68 -12.82
N LYS A 170 0.84 3.98 -13.36
CA LYS A 170 0.24 3.21 -14.47
C LYS A 170 1.11 3.27 -15.73
N ALA A 171 1.73 4.42 -16.02
CA ALA A 171 2.66 4.56 -17.14
C ALA A 171 3.95 3.74 -17.01
N GLN A 172 4.23 3.19 -15.82
CA GLN A 172 5.36 2.28 -15.56
C GLN A 172 4.92 0.80 -15.50
N ASP A 173 3.70 0.49 -15.94
CA ASP A 173 3.07 -0.84 -15.86
C ASP A 173 3.04 -1.41 -14.43
N MET A 174 2.85 -0.53 -13.45
CA MET A 174 2.63 -0.91 -12.06
C MET A 174 1.17 -0.71 -11.68
N LYS A 175 0.69 -1.53 -10.75
CA LYS A 175 -0.64 -1.41 -10.17
C LYS A 175 -0.70 -0.23 -9.21
N PHE A 176 -1.80 0.53 -9.24
CA PHE A 176 -1.93 1.75 -8.44
C PHE A 176 -2.65 1.50 -7.11
N VAL A 177 -2.10 2.05 -6.03
CA VAL A 177 -2.59 1.86 -4.65
C VAL A 177 -2.94 3.18 -3.99
N THR A 178 -4.03 3.18 -3.25
CA THR A 178 -4.40 4.28 -2.35
C THR A 178 -4.69 3.76 -0.96
N SER A 179 -4.10 4.39 0.05
CA SER A 179 -4.35 4.07 1.46
C SER A 179 -5.23 5.12 2.15
N PHE A 180 -6.19 4.67 2.96
CA PHE A 180 -7.12 5.49 3.71
C PHE A 180 -7.11 5.15 5.20
N HIS A 181 -6.86 6.18 6.01
CA HIS A 181 -6.77 6.05 7.46
C HIS A 181 -7.82 6.91 8.18
N LYS A 182 -8.72 7.52 7.41
CA LYS A 182 -9.67 8.54 7.86
C LYS A 182 -10.59 8.04 8.98
N ALA A 183 -10.94 6.76 9.05
CA ALA A 183 -11.92 6.27 10.04
C ALA A 183 -11.60 6.68 11.49
N ARG A 184 -10.31 6.74 11.87
CA ARG A 184 -9.87 7.21 13.18
C ARG A 184 -10.10 8.72 13.42
N ASN A 185 -10.17 9.54 12.37
CA ASN A 185 -10.35 10.99 12.43
C ASN A 185 -11.62 11.42 13.19
N LEU A 186 -12.75 10.74 12.97
CA LEU A 186 -14.05 11.07 13.60
C LEU A 186 -13.92 11.19 15.13
N GLN A 187 -14.29 12.33 15.70
CA GLN A 187 -14.35 12.51 17.14
C GLN A 187 -15.66 12.01 17.74
N LEU A 188 -15.57 11.25 18.82
CA LEU A 188 -16.71 10.60 19.48
C LEU A 188 -16.99 11.07 20.91
N PHE A 189 -16.04 11.76 21.54
CA PHE A 189 -16.03 11.94 23.00
C PHE A 189 -16.23 13.40 23.46
N GLN A 190 -16.88 14.24 22.64
CA GLN A 190 -17.09 15.65 22.99
C GLN A 190 -17.75 15.83 24.37
N LYS A 191 -18.64 14.89 24.74
CA LYS A 191 -19.42 14.92 25.99
C LYS A 191 -18.85 14.08 27.13
N ASP A 192 -17.71 13.41 26.94
CA ASP A 192 -17.09 12.54 27.94
C ASP A 192 -15.63 12.95 28.17
N SER A 193 -15.42 13.82 29.16
CA SER A 193 -14.10 14.37 29.48
C SER A 193 -13.09 13.32 29.96
N THR A 194 -13.55 12.13 30.37
CA THR A 194 -12.66 11.04 30.75
C THR A 194 -11.98 10.39 29.54
N LYS A 195 -12.49 10.64 28.33
CA LYS A 195 -12.03 10.06 27.06
C LYS A 195 -11.50 11.09 26.07
N TRP A 196 -11.33 12.34 26.48
CA TRP A 196 -10.81 13.39 25.60
C TRP A 196 -9.43 13.09 25.00
N LEU A 197 -8.63 12.25 25.65
CA LEU A 197 -7.31 11.80 25.16
C LEU A 197 -7.32 10.36 24.61
N ASP A 198 -8.48 9.72 24.49
CA ASP A 198 -8.62 8.38 23.92
C ASP A 198 -8.26 8.41 22.42
N ASP A 199 -7.53 7.42 21.92
CA ASP A 199 -7.01 7.39 20.55
C ASP A 199 -7.98 6.78 19.54
N THR A 200 -9.15 6.32 19.98
CA THR A 200 -10.27 5.96 19.10
C THR A 200 -10.74 7.18 18.27
N SER A 201 -10.57 8.39 18.81
CA SER A 201 -10.64 9.65 18.06
C SER A 201 -9.22 10.15 17.80
N TYR A 202 -8.84 10.45 16.56
CA TYR A 202 -7.45 10.79 16.24
C TYR A 202 -7.00 12.12 16.84
N PHE A 203 -7.85 13.15 16.86
CA PHE A 203 -7.55 14.37 17.58
C PHE A 203 -8.13 14.31 19.00
N PRO A 204 -7.39 14.77 20.02
CA PRO A 204 -7.95 14.89 21.35
C PRO A 204 -9.01 16.00 21.36
N TYR A 205 -10.08 15.80 22.11
CA TYR A 205 -11.06 16.87 22.30
C TYR A 205 -10.56 17.83 23.38
N ASN A 206 -10.39 19.10 23.02
CA ASN A 206 -10.02 20.14 23.97
C ASN A 206 -10.78 21.44 23.65
N PRO A 207 -11.69 21.90 24.53
CA PRO A 207 -12.50 23.12 24.34
C PRO A 207 -11.70 24.40 24.06
N GLU A 208 -10.41 24.43 24.42
CA GLU A 208 -9.54 25.58 24.23
C GLU A 208 -8.67 25.49 22.97
N MET A 209 -8.79 24.43 22.17
CA MET A 209 -7.99 24.19 20.97
C MET A 209 -8.85 24.03 19.71
N PRO A 210 -8.28 24.28 18.52
CA PRO A 210 -8.94 24.08 17.23
C PRO A 210 -9.52 22.68 17.01
N THR A 211 -9.02 21.66 17.72
CA THR A 211 -9.54 20.29 17.63
C THR A 211 -11.01 20.18 18.02
N SER A 212 -11.53 21.07 18.86
CA SER A 212 -12.96 21.10 19.23
C SER A 212 -13.78 22.13 18.45
N SER A 213 -13.20 22.75 17.41
CA SER A 213 -13.88 23.78 16.63
C SER A 213 -15.17 23.25 15.98
N GLU A 214 -16.22 24.07 16.02
CA GLU A 214 -17.48 23.85 15.31
C GLU A 214 -17.57 24.67 14.01
N ASP A 215 -16.49 25.40 13.65
CA ASP A 215 -16.41 26.08 12.38
C ASP A 215 -16.61 25.10 11.22
N SER A 216 -17.37 25.52 10.21
CA SER A 216 -17.85 24.65 9.14
C SER A 216 -16.75 23.99 8.31
N GLU A 217 -15.57 24.61 8.24
CA GLU A 217 -14.42 24.10 7.49
C GLU A 217 -13.43 23.43 8.44
N ILE A 218 -13.02 24.10 9.52
CA ILE A 218 -12.04 23.57 10.48
C ILE A 218 -12.52 22.26 11.11
N SER A 219 -13.80 22.16 11.46
CA SER A 219 -14.37 20.94 12.05
C SER A 219 -14.20 19.69 11.17
N ILE A 220 -14.14 19.86 9.83
CA ILE A 220 -13.94 18.75 8.88
C ILE A 220 -12.53 18.18 9.02
N MET A 221 -11.50 19.02 9.09
CA MET A 221 -10.11 18.56 9.25
C MET A 221 -9.93 17.76 10.54
N TYR A 222 -10.48 18.29 11.64
CA TYR A 222 -10.32 17.68 12.96
C TYR A 222 -11.33 16.55 13.25
N GLY A 223 -12.22 16.23 12.32
CA GLY A 223 -13.23 15.19 12.52
C GLY A 223 -14.27 15.53 13.59
N ASN A 224 -14.39 16.81 13.98
CA ASN A 224 -15.38 17.29 14.95
C ASN A 224 -16.71 17.64 14.26
N ILE A 225 -17.21 16.71 13.46
CA ILE A 225 -18.49 16.81 12.74
C ILE A 225 -19.45 15.75 13.23
N SER A 226 -20.73 15.86 12.85
CA SER A 226 -21.70 14.81 13.18
C SER A 226 -21.28 13.48 12.53
N PRO A 227 -21.50 12.34 13.22
CA PRO A 227 -21.20 11.03 12.66
C PRO A 227 -21.86 10.79 11.29
N GLU A 228 -23.11 11.23 11.12
CA GLU A 228 -23.83 11.09 9.85
C GLU A 228 -23.11 11.80 8.69
N LYS A 229 -22.69 13.06 8.89
CA LYS A 229 -21.92 13.80 7.88
C LYS A 229 -20.58 13.12 7.62
N PHE A 230 -19.93 12.62 8.67
CA PHE A 230 -18.66 11.91 8.53
C PHE A 230 -18.78 10.63 7.69
N TYR A 231 -19.81 9.82 7.90
CA TYR A 231 -20.00 8.58 7.15
C TYR A 231 -20.32 8.84 5.67
N GLN A 232 -21.14 9.86 5.40
CA GLN A 232 -21.42 10.32 4.03
C GLN A 232 -20.14 10.80 3.33
N ASN A 233 -19.31 11.60 4.03
CA ASN A 233 -18.03 12.05 3.50
C ASN A 233 -17.09 10.87 3.25
N TRP A 234 -16.94 9.96 4.22
CA TRP A 234 -16.07 8.79 4.11
C TRP A 234 -16.38 7.96 2.85
N PHE A 235 -17.66 7.65 2.60
CA PHE A 235 -18.04 6.91 1.40
C PHE A 235 -17.93 7.76 0.13
N GLY A 236 -18.34 9.03 0.18
CA GLY A 236 -18.26 9.93 -0.98
C GLY A 236 -16.83 10.17 -1.46
N GLU A 237 -15.88 10.35 -0.57
CA GLU A 237 -14.46 10.55 -0.87
C GLU A 237 -13.82 9.29 -1.49
N LEU A 238 -14.18 8.10 -0.98
CA LEU A 238 -13.79 6.84 -1.60
C LEU A 238 -14.30 6.75 -3.04
N LYS A 239 -15.53 7.19 -3.30
CA LYS A 239 -16.07 7.26 -4.67
C LYS A 239 -15.31 8.26 -5.54
N GLU A 240 -14.98 9.45 -5.03
CA GLU A 240 -14.16 10.41 -5.79
C GLU A 240 -12.85 9.79 -6.25
N VAL A 241 -12.18 9.05 -5.37
CA VAL A 241 -10.89 8.39 -5.69
C VAL A 241 -11.07 7.22 -6.66
N ILE A 242 -12.12 6.41 -6.48
CA ILE A 242 -12.44 5.30 -7.38
C ILE A 242 -12.73 5.82 -8.79
N ASP A 243 -13.61 6.80 -8.91
CA ASP A 243 -14.08 7.34 -10.19
C ASP A 243 -12.97 8.10 -10.92
N SER A 244 -12.15 8.86 -10.19
CA SER A 244 -11.13 9.73 -10.80
C SER A 244 -9.85 9.00 -11.14
N TYR A 245 -9.46 8.01 -10.32
CA TYR A 245 -8.11 7.43 -10.38
C TYR A 245 -8.09 5.93 -10.58
N SER A 246 -9.22 5.23 -10.40
CA SER A 246 -9.36 3.78 -10.61
C SER A 246 -8.20 3.01 -9.97
N PRO A 247 -8.04 3.03 -8.63
CA PRO A 247 -7.02 2.27 -7.92
C PRO A 247 -7.22 0.77 -8.15
N ASP A 248 -6.14 0.01 -8.09
CA ASP A 248 -6.16 -1.45 -8.15
C ASP A 248 -6.17 -2.07 -6.75
N LEU A 249 -5.66 -1.35 -5.74
CA LEU A 249 -5.73 -1.71 -4.34
C LEU A 249 -6.20 -0.50 -3.50
N ILE A 250 -7.23 -0.70 -2.69
CA ILE A 250 -7.62 0.23 -1.63
C ILE A 250 -7.27 -0.38 -0.29
N TYR A 251 -6.41 0.32 0.43
CA TYR A 251 -5.96 -0.08 1.75
C TYR A 251 -6.71 0.70 2.81
N PHE A 252 -7.15 0.00 3.87
CA PHE A 252 -7.67 0.65 5.08
C PHE A 252 -6.80 0.36 6.29
N ASP A 253 -6.46 1.43 7.00
CA ASP A 253 -5.91 1.36 8.34
C ASP A 253 -7.01 1.02 9.37
N SER A 254 -6.62 0.89 10.64
CA SER A 254 -7.43 0.59 11.80
C SER A 254 -8.60 1.57 12.05
N LYS A 255 -9.52 1.14 12.91
CA LYS A 255 -10.73 1.84 13.34
C LYS A 255 -11.83 1.91 12.29
N LEU A 256 -11.80 1.03 11.29
CA LEU A 256 -12.96 0.79 10.43
C LEU A 256 -14.18 0.34 11.24
N THR A 257 -14.02 -0.23 12.43
CA THR A 257 -15.12 -0.50 13.39
C THR A 257 -16.00 0.72 13.70
N LYS A 258 -15.50 1.96 13.52
CA LYS A 258 -16.29 3.19 13.69
C LYS A 258 -17.22 3.47 12.51
N ILE A 259 -16.96 2.89 11.35
CA ILE A 259 -17.80 3.06 10.16
C ILE A 259 -18.95 2.06 10.22
N PRO A 260 -20.22 2.48 10.04
CA PRO A 260 -21.34 1.56 10.02
C PRO A 260 -21.21 0.54 8.89
N ASP A 261 -21.65 -0.70 9.16
CA ASP A 261 -21.61 -1.79 8.19
C ASP A 261 -22.34 -1.46 6.86
N THR A 262 -23.38 -0.63 6.91
CA THR A 262 -24.08 -0.15 5.69
C THR A 262 -23.10 0.55 4.74
N TYR A 263 -22.34 1.51 5.24
CA TYR A 263 -21.37 2.26 4.42
C TYR A 263 -20.22 1.37 3.94
N LYS A 264 -19.74 0.43 4.77
CA LYS A 264 -18.71 -0.55 4.35
C LYS A 264 -19.20 -1.39 3.17
N LYS A 265 -20.43 -1.93 3.26
CA LYS A 265 -21.04 -2.73 2.19
C LYS A 265 -21.28 -1.91 0.92
N GLU A 266 -21.73 -0.66 1.06
CA GLU A 266 -21.92 0.26 -0.06
C GLU A 266 -20.59 0.56 -0.77
N PHE A 267 -19.53 0.83 -0.01
CA PHE A 267 -18.17 0.96 -0.54
C PHE A 267 -17.73 -0.30 -1.30
N THR A 268 -17.81 -1.48 -0.68
CA THR A 268 -17.34 -2.72 -1.29
C THR A 268 -18.12 -3.02 -2.58
N ALA A 269 -19.45 -2.88 -2.55
CA ALA A 269 -20.29 -3.05 -3.73
C ALA A 269 -19.92 -2.05 -4.83
N TYR A 270 -19.70 -0.78 -4.48
CA TYR A 270 -19.32 0.25 -5.44
C TYR A 270 -18.00 -0.09 -6.12
N TYR A 271 -16.98 -0.46 -5.35
CA TYR A 271 -15.65 -0.73 -5.88
C TYR A 271 -15.61 -1.99 -6.75
N PHE A 272 -16.29 -3.07 -6.35
CA PHE A 272 -16.38 -4.29 -7.16
C PHE A 272 -17.18 -4.08 -8.44
N ASN A 273 -18.32 -3.38 -8.39
CA ASN A 273 -19.06 -3.06 -9.62
C ASN A 273 -18.25 -2.14 -10.55
N ASN A 274 -17.45 -1.22 -10.00
CA ASN A 274 -16.55 -0.42 -10.80
C ASN A 274 -15.46 -1.29 -11.45
N SER A 275 -14.92 -2.27 -10.74
CA SER A 275 -13.90 -3.16 -11.30
C SER A 275 -14.43 -4.03 -12.45
N VAL A 276 -15.70 -4.46 -12.38
CA VAL A 276 -16.39 -5.14 -13.50
C VAL A 276 -16.48 -4.23 -14.73
N LYS A 277 -16.92 -2.98 -14.55
CA LYS A 277 -17.01 -2.00 -15.65
C LYS A 277 -15.66 -1.73 -16.31
N GLU A 278 -14.60 -1.68 -15.50
CA GLU A 278 -13.22 -1.46 -15.93
C GLU A 278 -12.53 -2.76 -16.41
N ASN A 279 -13.22 -3.90 -16.38
CA ASN A 279 -12.70 -5.23 -16.71
C ASN A 279 -11.36 -5.53 -16.01
N LYS A 280 -11.32 -5.33 -14.68
CA LYS A 280 -10.12 -5.52 -13.87
C LYS A 280 -10.38 -6.16 -12.51
N GLN A 281 -9.33 -6.76 -11.98
CA GLN A 281 -9.27 -7.24 -10.60
C GLN A 281 -8.81 -6.14 -9.65
N VAL A 282 -9.57 -5.96 -8.57
CA VAL A 282 -9.24 -5.04 -7.47
C VAL A 282 -9.00 -5.80 -6.16
N VAL A 283 -8.29 -5.15 -5.25
CA VAL A 283 -7.98 -5.64 -3.91
C VAL A 283 -8.44 -4.62 -2.86
N ILE A 284 -9.00 -5.12 -1.76
CA ILE A 284 -9.22 -4.36 -0.53
C ILE A 284 -8.35 -4.98 0.56
N THR A 285 -7.65 -4.16 1.34
CA THR A 285 -6.95 -4.62 2.55
C THR A 285 -7.49 -3.97 3.81
N HIS A 286 -7.37 -4.66 4.94
CA HIS A 286 -7.86 -4.18 6.24
C HIS A 286 -6.93 -4.61 7.38
N LYS A 287 -7.00 -3.90 8.51
CA LYS A 287 -6.35 -4.28 9.77
C LYS A 287 -7.33 -4.99 10.71
N GLU A 288 -6.80 -5.80 11.62
CA GLU A 288 -7.50 -6.25 12.85
C GLU A 288 -8.87 -6.93 12.62
N GLY A 289 -9.06 -7.62 11.48
CA GLY A 289 -10.32 -8.29 11.16
C GLY A 289 -11.51 -7.33 10.96
N GLU A 290 -11.28 -6.04 10.71
CA GLU A 290 -12.34 -5.03 10.64
C GLU A 290 -13.19 -5.06 9.34
N LEU A 291 -12.80 -5.92 8.38
CA LEU A 291 -13.60 -6.31 7.21
C LEU A 291 -13.60 -7.85 7.03
N PRO A 292 -14.65 -8.44 6.44
CA PRO A 292 -14.67 -9.87 6.17
C PRO A 292 -13.56 -10.30 5.20
N LYS A 293 -12.91 -11.43 5.50
CA LYS A 293 -11.87 -12.04 4.64
C LYS A 293 -12.40 -12.51 3.29
N SER A 294 -13.71 -12.73 3.17
CA SER A 294 -14.36 -13.07 1.90
C SER A 294 -14.35 -11.94 0.88
N VAL A 295 -14.05 -10.70 1.29
CA VAL A 295 -14.04 -9.52 0.40
C VAL A 295 -12.75 -8.71 0.50
N SER A 296 -11.82 -9.10 1.37
CA SER A 296 -10.63 -8.32 1.67
C SER A 296 -9.49 -9.17 2.22
N ILE A 297 -8.27 -8.65 2.15
CA ILE A 297 -7.04 -9.30 2.62
C ILE A 297 -6.60 -8.64 3.92
N GLU A 298 -6.23 -9.47 4.91
CA GLU A 298 -5.72 -8.98 6.18
C GLU A 298 -4.30 -8.43 6.01
N ASP A 299 -4.08 -7.26 6.61
CA ASP A 299 -2.81 -6.56 6.63
C ASP A 299 -2.26 -6.44 8.06
N PHE A 300 -0.97 -6.74 8.22
CA PHE A 300 -0.29 -6.74 9.52
C PHE A 300 0.74 -5.60 9.61
N GLU A 301 0.46 -4.56 10.40
CA GLU A 301 1.39 -3.42 10.60
C GLU A 301 2.72 -3.86 11.19
N LYS A 302 3.83 -3.63 10.47
CA LYS A 302 5.18 -4.04 10.91
C LYS A 302 5.16 -5.46 11.45
N GLY A 303 4.43 -6.32 10.74
CA GLY A 303 3.88 -7.54 11.25
C GLY A 303 4.12 -8.70 10.32
N ARG A 304 3.97 -9.92 10.81
CA ARG A 304 4.29 -11.13 10.05
C ARG A 304 3.54 -12.34 10.58
N MET A 305 3.40 -13.36 9.74
CA MET A 305 3.04 -14.70 10.19
C MET A 305 4.29 -15.47 10.66
N ASN A 306 4.15 -16.25 11.72
CA ASN A 306 5.24 -17.10 12.25
C ASN A 306 5.34 -18.47 11.54
N LYS A 307 4.34 -18.82 10.74
CA LYS A 307 4.24 -20.06 9.97
C LYS A 307 3.67 -19.80 8.57
N LYS A 308 3.78 -20.79 7.69
CA LYS A 308 3.06 -20.82 6.40
C LYS A 308 1.55 -20.73 6.64
N THR A 309 0.86 -19.93 5.84
CA THR A 309 -0.61 -19.79 5.87
C THR A 309 -1.23 -20.19 4.53
N GLU A 310 -2.48 -20.66 4.56
CA GLU A 310 -3.28 -20.91 3.36
C GLU A 310 -3.80 -19.59 2.76
N GLU A 311 -4.30 -18.70 3.64
CA GLU A 311 -4.74 -17.37 3.24
C GLU A 311 -3.55 -16.48 2.89
N PHE A 312 -3.71 -15.71 1.81
CA PHE A 312 -2.76 -14.68 1.42
C PHE A 312 -2.95 -13.45 2.30
N TRP A 313 -1.86 -12.79 2.68
CA TRP A 313 -1.87 -11.63 3.57
C TRP A 313 -0.93 -10.53 3.07
N LEU A 314 -1.18 -9.30 3.53
CA LEU A 314 -0.28 -8.17 3.33
C LEU A 314 0.45 -7.87 4.65
N THR A 315 1.66 -7.35 4.55
CA THR A 315 2.22 -6.53 5.61
C THR A 315 2.80 -5.26 5.02
N ASP A 316 2.58 -4.18 5.73
CA ASP A 316 3.26 -2.92 5.60
C ASP A 316 4.47 -2.84 6.55
N GLU A 317 5.58 -2.38 6.00
CA GLU A 317 6.80 -2.02 6.73
C GLU A 317 7.31 -0.70 6.18
N THR A 318 8.24 -0.05 6.87
CA THR A 318 8.88 1.18 6.39
C THR A 318 10.38 1.02 6.21
N VAL A 319 10.95 1.73 5.23
CA VAL A 319 12.41 1.84 5.05
C VAL A 319 13.07 2.51 6.26
N SER A 320 12.32 3.32 7.00
CA SER A 320 12.80 4.06 8.16
C SER A 320 12.77 3.26 9.46
N VAL A 321 13.39 3.83 10.50
CA VAL A 321 13.30 3.39 11.89
C VAL A 321 12.52 4.44 12.68
N GLY A 322 11.44 4.01 13.34
CA GLY A 322 10.70 4.83 14.30
C GLY A 322 9.43 5.52 13.77
N SER A 323 9.37 6.02 12.53
CA SER A 323 8.18 6.70 11.99
C SER A 323 7.89 6.36 10.54
N TRP A 324 6.62 6.40 10.14
CA TRP A 324 6.20 6.28 8.75
C TRP A 324 6.46 7.56 7.94
N SER A 325 6.42 8.74 8.57
CA SER A 325 6.68 10.02 7.89
C SER A 325 8.09 10.57 8.15
N TYR A 326 8.50 11.56 7.36
CA TYR A 326 9.83 12.14 7.47
C TYR A 326 10.03 12.86 8.81
N THR A 327 11.20 12.63 9.41
CA THR A 327 11.67 13.40 10.57
C THR A 327 13.13 13.78 10.39
N ASN A 328 13.58 14.85 11.05
CA ASN A 328 14.97 15.30 10.98
C ASN A 328 15.97 14.27 11.58
N THR A 329 15.50 13.30 12.35
CA THR A 329 16.31 12.27 13.01
C THR A 329 15.99 10.86 12.51
N LEU A 330 15.38 10.74 11.32
CA LEU A 330 14.91 9.48 10.79
C LEU A 330 16.10 8.55 10.49
N GLY A 331 16.19 7.44 11.21
CA GLY A 331 17.12 6.35 10.89
C GLY A 331 16.56 5.48 9.76
N LEU A 332 17.40 4.67 9.12
CA LEU A 332 17.01 3.76 8.04
C LEU A 332 17.38 2.31 8.35
N LYS A 333 16.56 1.39 7.84
CA LYS A 333 16.91 -0.01 7.65
C LYS A 333 17.80 -0.14 6.42
N SER A 334 18.72 -1.10 6.46
CA SER A 334 19.54 -1.48 5.31
C SER A 334 18.71 -2.22 4.25
N ALA A 335 19.18 -2.22 3.00
CA ALA A 335 18.57 -3.00 1.95
C ALA A 335 18.52 -4.51 2.26
N ASN A 336 19.55 -5.05 2.94
CA ASN A 336 19.59 -6.46 3.29
C ASN A 336 18.46 -6.85 4.25
N GLU A 337 18.19 -6.02 5.26
CA GLU A 337 17.09 -6.28 6.20
C GLU A 337 15.73 -6.34 5.51
N ILE A 338 15.50 -5.48 4.51
CA ILE A 338 14.26 -5.49 3.73
C ILE A 338 14.20 -6.70 2.80
N ILE A 339 15.32 -7.11 2.19
CA ILE A 339 15.39 -8.30 1.34
C ILE A 339 15.11 -9.57 2.14
N ASP A 340 15.71 -9.71 3.33
CA ASP A 340 15.48 -10.86 4.21
C ASP A 340 14.03 -10.92 4.67
N LEU A 341 13.46 -9.76 5.02
CA LEU A 341 12.06 -9.63 5.39
C LEU A 341 11.14 -10.04 4.22
N LEU A 342 11.41 -9.56 3.02
CA LEU A 342 10.64 -9.91 1.82
C LEU A 342 10.68 -11.42 1.57
N ALA A 343 11.85 -12.06 1.68
CA ALA A 343 11.98 -13.50 1.49
C ALA A 343 11.18 -14.30 2.55
N ASP A 344 11.21 -13.88 3.82
CA ASP A 344 10.44 -14.51 4.92
C ASP A 344 8.92 -14.36 4.72
N ILE A 345 8.47 -13.18 4.30
CA ILE A 345 7.05 -12.89 4.02
C ILE A 345 6.55 -13.76 2.86
N VAL A 346 7.29 -13.76 1.74
CA VAL A 346 6.85 -14.47 0.52
C VAL A 346 6.82 -15.97 0.74
N SER A 347 7.77 -16.54 1.49
CA SER A 347 7.77 -17.97 1.78
C SER A 347 6.62 -18.42 2.67
N LYS A 348 5.98 -17.49 3.39
CA LYS A 348 4.82 -17.72 4.27
C LYS A 348 3.50 -17.20 3.68
N ASN A 349 3.44 -17.05 2.35
CA ASN A 349 2.24 -16.67 1.60
C ASN A 349 1.80 -15.21 1.77
N GLY A 350 2.74 -14.28 1.96
CA GLY A 350 2.45 -12.85 2.07
C GLY A 350 2.97 -11.98 0.91
N ALA A 351 2.57 -10.72 0.92
CA ALA A 351 3.18 -9.61 0.17
C ALA A 351 3.67 -8.51 1.12
N LEU A 352 4.71 -7.78 0.71
CA LEU A 352 5.27 -6.65 1.42
C LEU A 352 4.92 -5.33 0.70
N MET A 353 4.34 -4.39 1.43
CA MET A 353 4.16 -3.01 1.01
C MET A 353 5.10 -2.10 1.81
N LEU A 354 6.19 -1.64 1.17
CA LEU A 354 7.22 -0.84 1.84
C LEU A 354 6.90 0.65 1.75
N ASN A 355 6.87 1.32 2.90
CA ASN A 355 6.73 2.76 3.01
C ASN A 355 8.07 3.47 2.80
N VAL A 356 8.02 4.58 2.06
CA VAL A 356 9.03 5.64 2.08
C VAL A 356 8.50 6.89 2.81
N SER A 357 9.42 7.74 3.25
CA SER A 357 9.14 8.93 4.06
C SER A 357 9.68 10.19 3.35
N PRO A 358 8.94 10.75 2.37
CA PRO A 358 9.34 11.97 1.66
C PRO A 358 9.35 13.20 2.57
N LYS A 359 10.23 14.16 2.27
CA LYS A 359 10.29 15.48 2.92
C LYS A 359 9.06 16.32 2.56
N PRO A 360 8.74 17.40 3.30
CA PRO A 360 7.60 18.28 3.01
C PRO A 360 7.59 18.89 1.59
N ASP A 361 8.77 19.07 1.00
CA ASP A 361 8.91 19.57 -0.37
C ASP A 361 8.65 18.50 -1.44
N GLY A 362 8.46 17.23 -1.06
CA GLY A 362 8.17 16.11 -1.96
C GLY A 362 9.40 15.36 -2.47
N GLU A 363 10.59 15.71 -1.99
CA GLU A 363 11.80 14.94 -2.25
C GLU A 363 11.80 13.66 -1.38
N ILE A 364 11.93 12.49 -2.01
CA ILE A 364 12.32 11.28 -1.28
C ILE A 364 13.80 11.42 -0.93
N PRO A 365 14.21 11.38 0.35
CA PRO A 365 15.61 11.52 0.75
C PRO A 365 16.55 10.57 0.00
N VAL A 366 17.74 11.05 -0.39
CA VAL A 366 18.72 10.30 -1.21
C VAL A 366 19.10 8.96 -0.58
N ASP A 367 19.27 8.93 0.74
CA ASP A 367 19.57 7.72 1.50
C ASP A 367 18.45 6.66 1.41
N GLN A 368 17.18 7.07 1.41
CA GLN A 368 16.05 6.18 1.13
C GLN A 368 16.05 5.70 -0.34
N GLN A 369 16.38 6.58 -1.29
CA GLN A 369 16.50 6.20 -2.70
C GLN A 369 17.59 5.14 -2.89
N GLU A 370 18.74 5.29 -2.22
CA GLU A 370 19.84 4.32 -2.27
C GLU A 370 19.43 2.94 -1.75
N VAL A 371 18.72 2.87 -0.62
CA VAL A 371 18.18 1.61 -0.10
C VAL A 371 17.25 0.95 -1.11
N LEU A 372 16.32 1.72 -1.69
CA LEU A 372 15.41 1.22 -2.73
C LEU A 372 16.13 0.72 -3.97
N LEU A 373 17.14 1.43 -4.45
CA LEU A 373 17.93 1.03 -5.62
C LEU A 373 18.75 -0.23 -5.35
N GLN A 374 19.26 -0.41 -4.14
CA GLN A 374 19.95 -1.64 -3.73
C GLN A 374 18.98 -2.84 -3.69
N ILE A 375 17.76 -2.67 -3.17
CA ILE A 375 16.71 -3.69 -3.21
C ILE A 375 16.38 -4.05 -4.66
N GLY A 376 16.20 -3.04 -5.51
CA GLY A 376 15.94 -3.20 -6.93
C GLY A 376 17.03 -3.97 -7.67
N ALA A 377 18.30 -3.65 -7.39
CA ALA A 377 19.44 -4.37 -7.96
C ALA A 377 19.44 -5.86 -7.58
N TRP A 378 19.03 -6.20 -6.35
CA TRP A 378 18.89 -7.59 -5.93
C TRP A 378 17.71 -8.29 -6.62
N LEU A 379 16.55 -7.63 -6.69
CA LEU A 379 15.34 -8.17 -7.34
C LEU A 379 15.50 -8.31 -8.87
N ALA A 380 16.36 -7.52 -9.50
CA ALA A 380 16.69 -7.68 -10.92
C ALA A 380 17.38 -9.03 -11.22
N VAL A 381 18.17 -9.54 -10.27
CA VAL A 381 18.87 -10.84 -10.39
C VAL A 381 18.03 -11.98 -9.84
N ASN A 382 17.45 -11.78 -8.65
CA ASN A 382 16.82 -12.84 -7.85
C ASN A 382 15.29 -12.84 -7.92
N GLY A 383 14.69 -11.91 -8.67
CA GLY A 383 13.24 -11.71 -8.72
C GLY A 383 12.45 -12.92 -9.21
N GLU A 384 13.07 -13.86 -9.94
CA GLU A 384 12.45 -15.13 -10.33
C GLU A 384 12.02 -15.97 -9.10
N ALA A 385 12.75 -15.85 -7.99
CA ALA A 385 12.45 -16.52 -6.72
C ALA A 385 11.41 -15.79 -5.86
N ILE A 386 10.93 -14.63 -6.30
CA ILE A 386 9.94 -13.82 -5.59
C ILE A 386 8.67 -13.73 -6.43
N TYR A 387 8.73 -13.12 -7.61
CA TYR A 387 7.56 -12.78 -8.40
C TYR A 387 6.91 -14.01 -9.04
N GLY A 388 5.60 -14.11 -8.90
CA GLY A 388 4.81 -15.22 -9.42
C GLY A 388 5.10 -16.58 -8.76
N THR A 389 5.81 -16.59 -7.63
CA THR A 389 6.02 -17.80 -6.83
C THR A 389 4.85 -18.04 -5.87
N ARG A 390 4.75 -19.27 -5.37
CA ARG A 390 3.88 -19.67 -4.25
C ARG A 390 4.74 -20.31 -3.17
N THR A 391 4.16 -20.58 -2.01
CA THR A 391 4.86 -21.28 -0.93
C THR A 391 5.22 -22.70 -1.34
N TRP A 392 6.38 -23.18 -0.89
CA TRP A 392 6.66 -24.61 -0.89
C TRP A 392 6.03 -25.27 0.36
N GLU A 393 6.19 -26.60 0.52
CA GLU A 393 5.64 -27.31 1.67
C GLU A 393 6.25 -26.81 2.98
N ILE A 394 7.57 -26.61 2.96
CA ILE A 394 8.33 -26.00 4.05
C ILE A 394 8.67 -24.57 3.66
N PHE A 395 8.33 -23.59 4.52
CA PHE A 395 8.58 -22.16 4.23
C PHE A 395 10.04 -21.75 4.44
N GLY A 396 10.80 -22.49 5.23
CA GLY A 396 12.17 -22.16 5.57
C GLY A 396 12.77 -22.98 6.69
N GLU A 397 14.08 -22.78 6.88
CA GLU A 397 14.92 -23.41 7.89
C GLU A 397 15.82 -22.35 8.55
N GLY A 398 16.46 -22.73 9.65
CA GLY A 398 17.47 -21.91 10.31
C GLY A 398 17.20 -21.62 11.79
N PRO A 399 18.18 -21.02 12.48
CA PRO A 399 18.09 -20.73 13.91
C PRO A 399 17.15 -19.56 14.23
N THR A 400 16.91 -18.65 13.28
CA THR A 400 16.12 -17.44 13.53
C THR A 400 14.63 -17.75 13.44
N LYS A 401 13.99 -17.77 14.60
CA LYS A 401 12.55 -18.07 14.75
C LYS A 401 11.77 -16.82 15.13
N GLN A 402 10.57 -16.74 14.57
CA GLN A 402 9.55 -15.82 15.02
C GLN A 402 8.60 -16.57 15.95
N GLU A 403 8.48 -16.12 17.20
CA GLU A 403 7.68 -16.85 18.19
C GLU A 403 6.17 -16.68 17.97
N LYS A 404 5.72 -15.48 17.59
CA LYS A 404 4.29 -15.14 17.44
C LYS A 404 3.97 -14.51 16.10
N SER A 405 2.74 -14.72 15.60
CA SER A 405 2.18 -13.93 14.50
C SER A 405 1.56 -12.63 15.02
N GLY A 406 1.44 -11.62 14.15
CA GLY A 406 0.69 -10.39 14.45
C GLY A 406 1.41 -9.12 14.04
N MET A 407 0.91 -7.99 14.54
CA MET A 407 1.38 -6.63 14.27
C MET A 407 2.48 -6.22 15.27
N PHE A 408 3.28 -5.22 14.88
CA PHE A 408 4.34 -4.59 15.68
C PHE A 408 5.29 -5.61 16.31
N LEU A 409 5.89 -6.42 15.45
CA LEU A 409 6.84 -7.43 15.88
C LEU A 409 8.23 -6.84 16.08
N ASP A 410 8.98 -7.44 17.00
CA ASP A 410 10.39 -7.10 17.18
C ASP A 410 11.20 -7.45 15.93
N LYS A 411 12.24 -6.65 15.70
CA LYS A 411 13.21 -6.88 14.64
C LYS A 411 13.84 -8.26 14.80
N LEU A 412 13.80 -9.07 13.73
CA LEU A 412 14.66 -10.25 13.59
C LEU A 412 15.87 -9.91 12.75
N THR A 413 17.01 -10.52 13.10
CA THR A 413 18.25 -10.42 12.33
C THR A 413 18.55 -11.80 11.78
N TYR A 414 18.40 -11.97 10.48
CA TYR A 414 18.70 -13.21 9.78
C TYR A 414 20.20 -13.32 9.48
N THR A 415 20.63 -14.55 9.21
CA THR A 415 22.02 -14.88 8.90
C THR A 415 22.08 -15.85 7.72
N ALA A 416 23.29 -16.13 7.22
CA ALA A 416 23.52 -17.15 6.20
C ALA A 416 23.13 -18.59 6.62
N LYS A 417 22.69 -18.80 7.87
CA LYS A 417 22.12 -20.07 8.37
C LYS A 417 20.59 -20.14 8.21
N ASP A 418 19.96 -19.04 7.85
CA ASP A 418 18.52 -18.94 7.64
C ASP A 418 18.21 -19.06 6.15
N ILE A 419 17.23 -19.89 5.84
CA ILE A 419 16.85 -20.22 4.45
C ILE A 419 15.34 -20.06 4.32
N ARG A 420 14.90 -19.48 3.21
CA ARG A 420 13.48 -19.33 2.87
C ARG A 420 13.20 -19.95 1.52
N TYR A 421 12.06 -20.63 1.42
CA TYR A 421 11.71 -21.37 0.22
C TYR A 421 10.49 -20.80 -0.49
N THR A 422 10.61 -20.67 -1.80
CA THR A 422 9.48 -20.38 -2.69
C THR A 422 9.45 -21.39 -3.82
N LYS A 423 8.31 -21.54 -4.50
CA LYS A 423 8.11 -22.52 -5.55
C LYS A 423 7.44 -21.90 -6.78
N LYS A 424 7.86 -22.31 -7.96
CA LYS A 424 7.19 -22.02 -9.24
C LYS A 424 7.27 -23.23 -10.16
N GLY A 425 6.12 -23.83 -10.48
CA GLY A 425 6.09 -25.10 -11.21
C GLY A 425 6.87 -26.18 -10.47
N ASN A 426 7.82 -26.83 -11.14
CA ASN A 426 8.68 -27.85 -10.55
C ASN A 426 9.99 -27.29 -9.97
N THR A 427 10.14 -25.97 -9.90
CA THR A 427 11.33 -25.33 -9.36
C THR A 427 11.08 -24.86 -7.93
N VAL A 428 11.97 -25.24 -7.01
CA VAL A 428 12.05 -24.65 -5.67
C VAL A 428 13.25 -23.71 -5.63
N TYR A 429 13.06 -22.53 -5.05
CA TYR A 429 14.13 -21.57 -4.82
C TYR A 429 14.48 -21.57 -3.34
N ALA A 430 15.74 -21.86 -3.02
CA ALA A 430 16.29 -21.73 -1.68
C ALA A 430 16.99 -20.38 -1.57
N ILE A 431 16.38 -19.45 -0.83
CA ILE A 431 16.89 -18.10 -0.58
C ILE A 431 17.67 -18.14 0.74
N VAL A 432 19.00 -18.19 0.66
CA VAL A 432 19.88 -18.19 1.84
C VAL A 432 20.09 -16.75 2.26
N LEU A 433 19.74 -16.39 3.50
CA LEU A 433 19.63 -15.01 3.99
C LEU A 433 20.99 -14.42 4.44
N GLY A 434 21.98 -14.55 3.56
CA GLY A 434 23.33 -14.02 3.72
C GLY A 434 24.37 -14.91 3.05
N TRP A 435 25.54 -14.35 2.76
CA TRP A 435 26.66 -15.12 2.20
C TRP A 435 27.43 -15.90 3.28
N PRO A 436 27.53 -17.25 3.20
CA PRO A 436 28.23 -18.05 4.20
C PRO A 436 29.75 -18.06 4.01
N GLY A 437 30.26 -17.54 2.89
CA GLY A 437 31.68 -17.59 2.51
C GLY A 437 31.92 -18.37 1.21
N GLU A 438 33.15 -18.30 0.72
CA GLU A 438 33.61 -19.04 -0.46
C GLU A 438 33.92 -20.50 -0.10
N SER A 439 33.51 -21.45 -0.94
CA SER A 439 33.67 -22.89 -0.66
C SER A 439 33.07 -23.33 0.69
N ALA A 440 32.04 -22.62 1.14
CA ALA A 440 31.35 -22.87 2.39
C ALA A 440 30.20 -23.86 2.18
N LYS A 441 29.93 -24.67 3.20
CA LYS A 441 28.84 -25.65 3.17
C LYS A 441 27.51 -24.99 3.52
N VAL A 442 26.47 -25.29 2.75
CA VAL A 442 25.06 -24.93 2.98
C VAL A 442 24.23 -26.21 2.97
N ASP A 443 23.48 -26.42 4.05
CA ASP A 443 22.65 -27.60 4.24
C ASP A 443 21.18 -27.25 4.06
N LEU A 444 20.51 -27.87 3.09
CA LEU A 444 19.08 -27.79 2.88
C LEU A 444 18.43 -29.07 3.44
N THR A 445 18.16 -29.08 4.75
CA THR A 445 17.73 -30.29 5.47
C THR A 445 16.29 -30.70 5.14
N SER A 446 15.50 -29.80 4.53
CA SER A 446 14.16 -30.12 4.01
C SER A 446 14.18 -30.97 2.73
N PHE A 447 15.31 -31.09 2.04
CA PHE A 447 15.39 -31.85 0.78
C PHE A 447 15.70 -33.33 1.03
N THR A 448 14.98 -33.99 1.94
CA THR A 448 15.11 -35.43 2.16
C THR A 448 14.32 -36.22 1.12
N LYS A 449 14.64 -37.50 0.95
CA LYS A 449 13.83 -38.40 0.10
C LYS A 449 12.40 -38.57 0.62
N GLU A 450 12.21 -38.45 1.93
CA GLU A 450 10.89 -38.52 2.56
C GLU A 450 10.03 -37.31 2.18
N GLU A 451 10.56 -36.10 2.36
CA GLU A 451 9.83 -34.86 2.09
C GLU A 451 9.55 -34.67 0.58
N LEU A 452 10.49 -35.06 -0.28
CA LEU A 452 10.34 -34.94 -1.73
C LEU A 452 9.48 -36.06 -2.35
N GLY A 453 9.25 -37.16 -1.61
CA GLY A 453 8.50 -38.32 -2.08
C GLY A 453 9.10 -38.90 -3.37
N SER A 454 8.35 -38.83 -4.47
CA SER A 454 8.79 -39.34 -5.78
C SER A 454 9.62 -38.34 -6.60
N LEU A 455 9.66 -37.06 -6.20
CA LEU A 455 10.38 -36.01 -6.91
C LEU A 455 11.89 -36.22 -6.78
N LYS A 456 12.61 -35.96 -7.88
CA LYS A 456 14.07 -36.00 -7.90
C LYS A 456 14.65 -34.66 -8.29
N ILE A 457 15.81 -34.35 -7.71
CA ILE A 457 16.61 -33.20 -8.12
C ILE A 457 17.18 -33.46 -9.51
N GLN A 458 16.82 -32.62 -10.47
CA GLN A 458 17.28 -32.67 -11.86
C GLN A 458 18.53 -31.81 -12.06
N SER A 459 18.51 -30.58 -11.53
CA SER A 459 19.58 -29.58 -11.72
C SER A 459 19.60 -28.58 -10.57
N LEU A 460 20.79 -28.05 -10.28
CA LEU A 460 21.00 -26.90 -9.40
C LEU A 460 21.75 -25.80 -10.13
N SER A 461 21.39 -24.56 -9.84
CA SER A 461 22.12 -23.35 -10.26
C SER A 461 21.97 -22.24 -9.21
N ILE A 462 22.85 -21.23 -9.24
CA ILE A 462 22.71 -20.04 -8.40
C ILE A 462 22.30 -18.89 -9.33
N LEU A 463 21.25 -18.17 -8.98
CA LEU A 463 20.83 -17.01 -9.78
C LEU A 463 21.94 -15.94 -9.78
N GLY A 464 22.17 -15.34 -10.95
CA GLY A 464 23.18 -14.28 -11.12
C GLY A 464 24.62 -14.78 -11.36
N THR A 465 24.85 -16.09 -11.49
CA THR A 465 26.17 -16.62 -11.82
C THR A 465 26.11 -17.93 -12.60
N ASP A 466 27.11 -18.17 -13.44
CA ASP A 466 27.33 -19.44 -14.16
C ASP A 466 28.28 -20.38 -13.39
N SER A 467 28.67 -20.02 -12.16
CA SER A 467 29.53 -20.85 -11.32
C SER A 467 28.93 -22.23 -11.11
N LYS A 468 29.76 -23.28 -11.26
CA LYS A 468 29.38 -24.65 -10.93
C LYS A 468 29.13 -24.76 -9.42
N ILE A 469 28.14 -25.57 -9.07
CA ILE A 469 27.81 -25.91 -7.69
C ILE A 469 28.22 -27.35 -7.45
N ASP A 470 29.08 -27.57 -6.47
CA ASP A 470 29.35 -28.90 -5.97
C ASP A 470 28.27 -29.25 -4.94
N TYR A 471 27.61 -30.39 -5.10
CA TYR A 471 26.56 -30.83 -4.18
C TYR A 471 26.56 -32.34 -3.99
N ASN A 472 26.04 -32.76 -2.83
CA ASN A 472 25.68 -34.15 -2.53
C ASN A 472 24.23 -34.19 -2.05
N TRP A 473 23.48 -35.21 -2.45
CA TRP A 473 22.11 -35.43 -1.97
C TRP A 473 22.04 -36.80 -1.31
N ASP A 474 21.76 -36.81 -0.02
CA ASP A 474 21.61 -38.03 0.78
C ASP A 474 20.34 -38.01 1.63
N ASP A 475 20.22 -38.95 2.57
CA ASP A 475 19.00 -39.11 3.36
C ASP A 475 18.79 -37.95 4.37
N SER A 476 19.84 -37.17 4.66
CA SER A 476 19.79 -36.02 5.57
C SER A 476 19.49 -34.68 4.89
N GLY A 477 19.50 -34.64 3.55
CA GLY A 477 19.13 -33.47 2.77
C GLY A 477 20.04 -33.21 1.57
N LEU A 478 19.91 -32.01 1.01
CA LEU A 478 20.75 -31.52 -0.07
C LEU A 478 21.89 -30.66 0.50
N HIS A 479 23.12 -31.09 0.30
CA HIS A 479 24.33 -30.46 0.81
C HIS A 479 25.07 -29.78 -0.33
N ILE A 480 25.24 -28.47 -0.22
CA ILE A 480 25.83 -27.64 -1.28
C ILE A 480 27.13 -27.02 -0.77
N ILE A 481 28.13 -26.93 -1.65
CA ILE A 481 29.32 -26.10 -1.45
C ILE A 481 29.18 -24.85 -2.32
N THR A 482 29.25 -23.68 -1.69
CA THR A 482 29.19 -22.41 -2.42
C THR A 482 30.38 -22.25 -3.36
N PRO A 483 30.23 -21.51 -4.48
CA PRO A 483 31.35 -21.21 -5.34
C PRO A 483 32.53 -20.56 -4.60
N ASN A 484 33.73 -20.75 -5.15
CA ASN A 484 34.97 -20.12 -4.66
C ASN A 484 35.05 -18.61 -4.99
N LYS A 485 33.94 -18.00 -5.40
CA LYS A 485 33.82 -16.57 -5.68
C LYS A 485 32.50 -16.11 -5.10
N LYS A 486 32.55 -15.05 -4.30
CA LYS A 486 31.35 -14.38 -3.77
C LYS A 486 30.36 -14.00 -4.86
N VAL A 487 29.08 -14.32 -4.62
CA VAL A 487 27.95 -13.98 -5.52
C VAL A 487 27.32 -12.64 -5.13
N ASP A 488 26.81 -12.53 -3.89
CA ASP A 488 26.27 -11.31 -3.29
C ASP A 488 26.57 -11.36 -1.78
N ASP A 489 26.81 -10.23 -1.12
CA ASP A 489 26.98 -10.18 0.34
C ASP A 489 25.65 -10.37 1.09
N ARG A 490 24.53 -10.11 0.41
CA ARG A 490 23.16 -10.22 0.90
C ARG A 490 22.64 -11.64 0.72
N ALA A 491 21.31 -11.81 0.70
CA ALA A 491 20.72 -13.08 0.35
C ALA A 491 21.14 -13.55 -1.06
N PHE A 492 21.36 -14.85 -1.24
CA PHE A 492 21.57 -15.45 -2.57
C PHE A 492 20.62 -16.62 -2.80
N VAL A 493 20.35 -16.93 -4.06
CA VAL A 493 19.30 -17.88 -4.42
C VAL A 493 19.86 -19.08 -5.14
N ILE A 494 19.62 -20.26 -4.59
CA ILE A 494 19.84 -21.54 -5.25
C ILE A 494 18.52 -21.95 -5.93
N LYS A 495 18.56 -22.13 -7.25
CA LYS A 495 17.46 -22.63 -8.06
C LYS A 495 17.58 -24.15 -8.18
N ILE A 496 16.56 -24.87 -7.73
CA ILE A 496 16.53 -26.33 -7.66
C ILE A 496 15.38 -26.82 -8.54
N GLU A 497 15.71 -27.43 -9.67
CA GLU A 497 14.72 -27.97 -10.60
C GLU A 497 14.45 -29.44 -10.26
N MET A 498 13.17 -29.77 -10.10
CA MET A 498 12.71 -31.12 -9.75
C MET A 498 12.02 -31.80 -10.93
N LYS A 499 12.04 -33.13 -10.96
CA LYS A 499 11.37 -33.96 -11.96
C LYS A 499 10.65 -35.15 -11.36
#